data_AF-N8XFH5-F1
#
_entry.id   AF-N8XFH5-F1
#
_cell.length_a   1.000
_cell.length_b   1.000
_cell.length_c   1.000
_cell.angle_alpha   90.00
_cell.angle_beta   90.00
_cell.angle_gamma   90.00
#
_symmetry.space_group_name_H-M   'P 1'
#
loop_
_entity.id
_entity.type
_entity.pdbx_description
1 polymer ?
#
loop_
_entity_poly.entity_id
_entity_poly.type
_entity_poly.pdbx_seq_one_letter_code
_entity_poly.pdbx_strand_id
1 'polypeptide(L)'
;MSKGSVENYSFISIKQLNLNSLFSADHLKKYKNISITASNDYGSYNLGLTHSPCNYGGARFWFLCSCGKRCTKLYFKCRRYACRQCQQLNYISQQWNKSDIPLLRVRRLRSRLQWSQDVRDWPIYQKPKNMHYRKFSALVRELEKREQERLQMFIVYLNRMGIR
;
A
#
# COMPACT_ATOMS: atom_id res chain seq x y z
N MET A 1 6.75 18.48 10.47
CA MET A 1 7.01 17.02 10.47
C MET A 1 6.54 16.44 9.15
N SER A 2 7.38 15.69 8.43
CA SER A 2 6.99 15.02 7.19
C SER A 2 5.91 13.95 7.47
N LYS A 3 4.95 13.82 6.55
CA LYS A 3 3.91 12.78 6.63
C LYS A 3 4.55 11.40 6.42
N GLY A 4 4.19 10.41 7.22
CA GLY A 4 4.64 9.02 7.03
C GLY A 4 3.94 8.33 5.86
N SER A 5 4.46 7.22 5.34
CA SER A 5 3.82 6.44 4.27
C SER A 5 2.91 5.35 4.82
N VAL A 6 1.69 5.18 4.31
CA VAL A 6 0.73 4.15 4.78
C VAL A 6 1.27 2.73 4.68
N GLU A 7 2.17 2.47 3.73
CA GLU A 7 2.82 1.19 3.49
C GLU A 7 3.76 0.79 4.64
N ASN A 8 4.21 1.74 5.45
CA ASN A 8 5.13 1.52 6.57
C ASN A 8 4.42 1.30 7.91
N TYR A 9 3.08 1.22 7.92
CA TYR A 9 2.29 1.06 9.13
C TYR A 9 1.34 -0.13 9.03
N SER A 10 1.18 -0.85 10.14
CA SER A 10 0.16 -1.88 10.26
C SER A 10 -1.25 -1.26 10.21
N PHE A 11 -2.20 -2.04 9.72
CA PHE A 11 -3.59 -1.61 9.59
C PHE A 11 -4.54 -2.77 9.80
N ILE A 12 -5.78 -2.45 10.17
CA ILE A 12 -6.91 -3.37 10.13
C ILE A 12 -7.83 -2.94 8.99
N SER A 13 -8.32 -3.92 8.23
CA SER A 13 -9.23 -3.72 7.09
C SER A 13 -10.59 -4.36 7.37
N ILE A 14 -11.67 -3.68 6.99
CA ILE A 14 -13.04 -4.22 7.07
C ILE A 14 -13.15 -5.58 6.37
N LYS A 15 -12.44 -5.75 5.24
CA LYS A 15 -12.46 -7.01 4.49
C LYS A 15 -11.92 -8.20 5.28
N GLN A 16 -11.06 -7.97 6.29
CA GLN A 16 -10.47 -9.04 7.09
C GLN A 16 -11.42 -9.53 8.20
N LEU A 17 -12.45 -8.76 8.56
CA LEU A 17 -13.25 -8.98 9.77
C LEU A 17 -14.54 -9.80 9.56
N ASN A 18 -14.80 -10.28 8.33
CA ASN A 18 -16.00 -11.04 7.93
C ASN A 18 -17.30 -10.61 8.66
N LEU A 19 -17.59 -9.31 8.68
CA LEU A 19 -18.64 -8.75 9.55
C LEU A 19 -20.07 -9.19 9.17
N ASN A 20 -20.28 -9.65 7.93
CA ASN A 20 -21.58 -10.15 7.47
C ASN A 20 -22.02 -11.42 8.20
N SER A 21 -21.09 -12.25 8.70
CA SER A 21 -21.43 -13.43 9.49
C SER A 21 -21.65 -13.11 10.96
N LEU A 22 -21.23 -11.93 11.43
CA LEU A 22 -21.25 -11.55 12.84
C LEU A 22 -22.52 -10.81 13.25
N PHE A 23 -23.22 -10.18 12.31
CA PHE A 23 -24.41 -9.37 12.60
C PHE A 23 -25.59 -9.77 11.72
N SER A 24 -26.73 -10.08 12.35
CA SER A 24 -27.98 -10.37 11.65
C SER A 24 -28.57 -9.10 11.01
N ALA A 25 -29.39 -9.27 9.98
CA ALA A 25 -30.04 -8.15 9.29
C ALA A 25 -30.89 -7.29 10.25
N ASP A 26 -31.59 -7.90 11.21
CA ASP A 26 -32.40 -7.16 12.18
C ASP A 26 -31.56 -6.40 13.21
N HIS A 27 -30.41 -6.96 13.60
CA HIS A 27 -29.45 -6.23 14.43
C HIS A 27 -28.96 -4.97 13.70
N LEU A 28 -28.65 -5.08 12.41
CA LEU A 28 -28.22 -3.94 11.60
C LEU A 28 -29.33 -2.91 11.38
N LYS A 29 -30.60 -3.32 11.28
CA LYS A 29 -31.74 -2.39 11.25
C LYS A 29 -31.87 -1.59 12.55
N LYS A 30 -31.64 -2.23 13.69
CA LYS A 30 -31.77 -1.59 15.02
C LYS A 30 -30.58 -0.69 15.36
N TYR A 31 -29.37 -1.11 15.05
CA TYR A 31 -28.14 -0.40 15.45
C TYR A 31 -27.35 0.08 14.24
N LYS A 32 -27.40 1.39 14.00
CA LYS A 32 -26.62 2.02 12.92
C LYS A 32 -25.12 2.01 13.20
N ASN A 33 -24.75 2.25 14.45
CA ASN A 33 -23.38 2.29 14.92
C ASN A 33 -23.15 1.12 15.86
N ILE A 34 -22.04 0.42 15.65
CA ILE A 34 -21.68 -0.81 16.36
C ILE A 34 -20.21 -0.65 16.78
N SER A 35 -19.78 -1.36 17.82
CA SER A 35 -18.38 -1.42 18.21
C SER A 35 -17.88 -2.86 18.14
N ILE A 36 -16.62 -3.04 17.75
CA ILE A 36 -15.90 -4.30 17.88
C ILE A 36 -14.61 -4.08 18.64
N THR A 37 -14.10 -5.14 19.27
CA THR A 37 -12.78 -5.11 19.91
C THR A 37 -11.77 -5.74 18.97
N ALA A 38 -10.67 -5.05 18.71
CA ALA A 38 -9.52 -5.58 18.01
C ALA A 38 -8.30 -5.56 18.93
N SER A 39 -7.61 -6.69 19.03
CA SER A 39 -6.36 -6.80 19.78
C SER A 39 -5.14 -6.84 18.86
N ASN A 40 -4.01 -6.35 19.37
CA ASN A 40 -2.68 -6.55 18.79
C ASN A 40 -1.65 -6.67 19.92
N ASP A 41 -0.37 -6.75 19.56
CA ASP A 41 0.76 -6.90 20.50
C ASP A 41 0.86 -5.75 21.54
N TYR A 42 0.13 -4.65 21.33
CA TYR A 42 0.12 -3.48 22.19
C TYR A 42 -1.17 -3.34 23.02
N GLY A 43 -2.11 -4.29 22.93
CA GLY A 43 -3.33 -4.32 23.74
C GLY A 43 -4.63 -4.44 22.94
N SER A 44 -5.75 -4.15 23.60
CA SER A 44 -7.10 -4.23 23.04
C SER A 44 -7.68 -2.85 22.75
N TYR A 45 -8.32 -2.70 21.60
CA TYR A 45 -8.82 -1.44 21.07
C TYR A 45 -10.28 -1.58 20.67
N ASN A 46 -11.12 -0.66 21.14
CA ASN A 46 -12.50 -0.56 20.69
C ASN A 46 -12.55 0.24 19.37
N LEU A 47 -13.11 -0.38 18.33
CA LEU A 47 -13.24 0.19 17.00
C LEU A 47 -14.72 0.39 16.67
N GLY A 48 -15.09 1.63 16.38
CA GLY A 48 -16.42 1.97 15.89
C GLY A 48 -16.63 1.48 14.45
N LEU A 49 -17.82 0.97 14.19
CA LEU A 49 -18.32 0.50 12.91
C LEU A 49 -19.64 1.19 12.58
N THR A 50 -19.88 1.36 11.29
CA THR A 50 -21.19 1.68 10.73
C THR A 50 -21.38 0.88 9.46
N HIS A 51 -22.59 0.85 8.94
CA HIS A 51 -22.91 0.09 7.75
C HIS A 51 -23.86 0.87 6.82
N SER A 52 -23.84 0.53 5.55
CA SER A 52 -24.78 1.01 4.54
C SER A 52 -25.42 -0.19 3.83
N PRO A 53 -26.71 -0.12 3.45
CA PRO A 53 -27.33 -1.18 2.65
C PRO A 53 -26.63 -1.31 1.28
N CYS A 54 -26.68 -2.50 0.70
CA CYS A 54 -26.17 -2.80 -0.63
C CYS A 54 -27.31 -3.13 -1.60
N ASN A 55 -27.19 -2.69 -2.86
CA ASN A 55 -28.22 -2.92 -3.88
C ASN A 55 -28.49 -4.41 -4.17
N TYR A 56 -27.48 -5.27 -4.03
CA TYR A 56 -27.59 -6.72 -4.27
C TYR A 56 -27.76 -7.54 -2.97
N GLY A 57 -28.21 -6.89 -1.89
CA GLY A 57 -28.39 -7.54 -0.58
C GLY A 57 -27.16 -7.44 0.33
N GLY A 58 -27.40 -7.66 1.63
CA GLY A 58 -26.40 -7.52 2.68
C GLY A 58 -26.05 -6.08 3.05
N ALA A 59 -24.97 -5.92 3.81
CA ALA A 59 -24.50 -4.63 4.30
C ALA A 59 -23.03 -4.40 3.91
N ARG A 60 -22.72 -3.16 3.55
CA ARG A 60 -21.34 -2.69 3.41
C ARG A 60 -20.92 -2.02 4.71
N PHE A 61 -19.98 -2.64 5.40
CA PHE A 61 -19.42 -2.12 6.64
C PHE A 61 -18.30 -1.09 6.40
N TRP A 62 -18.16 -0.18 7.36
CA TRP A 62 -17.15 0.86 7.42
C TRP A 62 -16.69 1.02 8.85
N PHE A 63 -15.40 1.28 9.07
CA PHE A 63 -14.94 1.85 10.33
C PHE A 63 -15.40 3.29 10.45
N LEU A 64 -15.74 3.68 11.67
CA LEU A 64 -15.99 5.06 12.04
C LEU A 64 -14.77 5.60 12.77
N CYS A 65 -13.99 6.46 12.11
CA CYS A 65 -12.86 7.12 12.77
C CYS A 65 -13.39 8.21 13.72
N SER A 66 -12.60 8.57 14.74
CA SER A 66 -12.91 9.68 15.65
C SER A 66 -13.15 11.03 14.96
N CYS A 67 -12.66 11.23 13.73
CA CYS A 67 -12.95 12.41 12.91
C CYS A 67 -14.30 12.34 12.17
N GLY A 68 -15.14 11.34 12.46
CA GLY A 68 -16.45 11.13 11.83
C GLY A 68 -16.41 10.49 10.44
N LYS A 69 -15.23 10.32 9.84
CA LYS A 69 -15.12 9.74 8.49
C LYS A 69 -15.31 8.22 8.49
N ARG A 70 -16.07 7.74 7.50
CA ARG A 70 -16.20 6.32 7.17
C ARG A 70 -14.97 5.84 6.42
N CYS A 71 -14.33 4.78 6.89
CA CYS A 71 -13.07 4.27 6.34
C CYS A 71 -13.12 2.74 6.19
N THR A 72 -12.47 2.19 5.17
CA THR A 72 -12.32 0.74 5.02
C THR A 72 -11.11 0.18 5.76
N LYS A 73 -10.15 1.04 6.10
CA LYS A 73 -8.94 0.71 6.85
C LYS A 73 -8.69 1.72 7.96
N LEU A 74 -8.24 1.22 9.10
CA LEU A 74 -7.65 2.02 10.18
C LEU A 74 -6.19 1.66 10.34
N TYR A 75 -5.33 2.66 10.44
CA TYR A 75 -3.89 2.51 10.58
C TYR A 75 -3.49 2.63 12.05
N PHE A 76 -2.59 1.75 12.46
CA PHE A 76 -2.03 1.75 13.80
C PHE A 76 -0.74 2.57 13.84
N LYS A 77 -0.76 3.65 14.61
CA LYS A 77 0.39 4.53 14.83
C LYS A 77 0.22 5.24 16.17
N CYS A 78 1.30 5.35 16.95
CA CYS A 78 1.29 5.94 18.29
C CYS A 78 0.23 5.32 19.22
N ARG A 79 0.16 3.98 19.27
CA ARG A 79 -0.78 3.20 20.11
C ARG A 79 -2.26 3.54 19.90
N ARG A 80 -2.65 3.91 18.68
CA ARG A 80 -4.06 4.16 18.34
C ARG A 80 -4.37 3.77 16.90
N TYR A 81 -5.60 3.29 16.69
CA TYR A 81 -6.17 3.11 15.36
C TYR A 81 -6.88 4.38 14.90
N ALA A 82 -6.51 4.89 13.73
CA ALA A 82 -7.21 6.03 13.13
C ALA A 82 -7.07 6.02 11.60
N CYS A 83 -7.88 6.83 10.91
CA CYS A 83 -7.82 6.92 9.46
C CYS A 83 -6.48 7.53 8.99
N ARG A 84 -6.17 7.31 7.70
CA ARG A 84 -4.95 7.83 7.03
C ARG A 84 -4.74 9.33 7.30
N GLN A 85 -5.80 10.13 7.23
CA GLN A 85 -5.71 11.58 7.40
C GLN A 85 -5.39 11.97 8.85
N CYS A 86 -6.06 11.37 9.84
CA CYS A 86 -5.78 11.61 11.26
C CYS A 86 -4.41 11.11 11.70
N GLN A 87 -3.85 10.11 11.02
CA GLN A 87 -2.49 9.64 11.27
C GLN A 87 -1.43 10.42 10.47
N GLN A 88 -1.85 11.42 9.68
CA GLN A 88 -1.00 12.20 8.79
C GLN A 88 -0.16 11.30 7.87
N LEU A 89 -0.80 10.31 7.28
CA LEU A 89 -0.16 9.35 6.38
C LEU A 89 -0.45 9.71 4.92
N ASN A 90 0.59 9.61 4.09
CA ASN A 90 0.52 9.72 2.65
C ASN A 90 0.66 8.35 1.99
N TYR A 91 0.33 8.26 0.70
CA TYR A 91 0.75 7.08 -0.08
C TYR A 91 2.21 7.25 -0.46
N ILE A 92 2.96 6.16 -0.62
CA ILE A 92 4.37 6.26 -1.02
C ILE A 92 4.51 6.98 -2.35
N SER A 93 3.54 6.77 -3.26
CA SER A 93 3.48 7.44 -4.55
C SER A 93 3.35 8.96 -4.48
N GLN A 94 2.79 9.50 -3.40
CA GLN A 94 2.70 10.95 -3.18
C GLN A 94 3.99 11.55 -2.62
N GLN A 95 4.93 10.70 -2.21
CA GLN A 95 6.25 11.10 -1.71
C GLN A 95 7.34 10.92 -2.78
N TRP A 96 6.99 10.33 -3.93
CA TRP A 96 7.94 10.11 -5.02
C TRP A 96 8.40 11.42 -5.64
N ASN A 97 9.71 11.53 -5.82
CA ASN A 97 10.37 12.59 -6.55
C ASN A 97 10.65 12.17 -8.00
N LYS A 98 11.27 13.08 -8.78
CA LYS A 98 11.58 12.83 -10.19
C LYS A 98 12.56 11.66 -10.41
N SER A 99 13.38 11.32 -9.42
CA SER A 99 14.34 10.20 -9.48
C SER A 99 13.71 8.84 -9.14
N ASP A 100 12.58 8.83 -8.42
CA ASP A 100 11.87 7.60 -8.05
C ASP A 100 11.14 6.95 -9.25
N ILE A 101 10.62 7.77 -10.17
CA ILE A 101 9.88 7.26 -11.34
C ILE A 101 10.74 6.34 -12.23
N PRO A 102 11.97 6.73 -12.64
CA PRO A 102 12.89 5.82 -13.33
C PRO A 102 13.19 4.54 -12.55
N LEU A 103 13.41 4.62 -11.24
CA LEU A 103 13.67 3.46 -10.39
C LEU A 103 12.51 2.46 -10.40
N LEU A 104 11.27 2.95 -10.38
CA LEU A 104 10.08 2.07 -10.44
C LEU A 104 9.95 1.35 -11.79
N ARG A 105 10.33 1.99 -12.89
CA ARG A 105 10.35 1.34 -14.22
C ARG A 105 11.34 0.17 -14.24
N VAL A 106 12.54 0.40 -13.70
CA VAL A 106 13.56 -0.65 -13.52
C VAL A 106 13.04 -1.78 -12.65
N ARG A 107 12.47 -1.49 -11.47
CA ARG A 107 11.90 -2.50 -10.57
C ARG A 107 10.79 -3.33 -11.22
N ARG A 108 9.89 -2.70 -11.99
CA ARG A 108 8.84 -3.42 -12.75
C ARG A 108 9.43 -4.39 -13.77
N LEU A 109 10.50 -4.00 -14.47
CA LEU A 109 11.18 -4.89 -15.41
C LEU A 109 11.88 -6.04 -14.70
N ARG A 110 12.62 -5.77 -13.61
CA ARG A 110 13.26 -6.81 -12.77
C ARG A 110 12.24 -7.79 -12.20
N SER A 111 11.06 -7.30 -11.78
CA SER A 111 9.96 -8.14 -11.30
C SER A 111 9.43 -9.07 -12.40
N ARG A 112 9.26 -8.58 -13.63
CA ARG A 112 8.87 -9.42 -14.78
C ARG A 112 9.92 -10.47 -15.13
N LEU A 113 11.19 -10.15 -14.91
CA LEU A 113 12.33 -11.06 -15.06
C LEU A 113 12.52 -11.99 -13.85
N GLN A 114 11.70 -11.87 -12.79
CA GLN A 114 11.84 -12.62 -11.53
C GLN A 114 13.23 -12.45 -10.90
N TRP A 115 13.85 -11.29 -11.10
CA TRP A 115 15.16 -10.95 -10.55
C TRP A 115 15.02 -10.14 -9.25
N SER A 116 16.10 -10.11 -8.47
CA SER A 116 16.19 -9.33 -7.22
C SER A 116 15.75 -7.89 -7.43
N GLN A 117 15.01 -7.34 -6.47
CA GLN A 117 14.60 -5.93 -6.50
C GLN A 117 15.66 -4.97 -5.95
N ASP A 118 16.73 -5.51 -5.35
CA ASP A 118 17.92 -4.72 -5.08
C ASP A 118 18.61 -4.43 -6.41
N VAL A 119 18.79 -3.14 -6.69
CA VAL A 119 19.43 -2.64 -7.92
C VAL A 119 20.95 -2.66 -7.81
N ARG A 120 21.49 -2.93 -6.63
CA ARG A 120 22.93 -3.15 -6.40
C ARG A 120 23.33 -4.58 -6.73
N ASP A 121 22.37 -5.50 -6.72
CA ASP A 121 22.62 -6.90 -7.08
C ASP A 121 22.91 -6.99 -8.58
N TRP A 122 24.09 -7.52 -8.89
CA TRP A 122 24.46 -7.84 -10.27
C TRP A 122 23.45 -8.84 -10.85
N PRO A 123 22.82 -8.55 -12.00
CA PRO A 123 21.82 -9.43 -12.56
C PRO A 123 22.48 -10.75 -12.96
N ILE A 124 22.04 -11.83 -12.33
CA ILE A 124 22.22 -13.16 -12.88
C ILE A 124 21.28 -13.19 -14.09
N TYR A 125 21.83 -13.19 -15.31
CA TYR A 125 21.08 -13.16 -16.58
C TYR A 125 20.28 -14.46 -16.84
N GLN A 126 19.64 -14.98 -15.80
CA GLN A 126 18.87 -16.20 -15.84
C GLN A 126 17.46 -15.91 -16.34
N LYS A 127 17.10 -16.54 -17.46
CA LYS A 127 15.76 -16.45 -18.03
C LYS A 127 14.75 -17.21 -17.15
N PRO A 128 13.64 -16.57 -16.74
CA PRO A 128 12.54 -17.25 -16.04
C PRO A 128 12.04 -18.52 -16.74
N LYS A 129 11.53 -19.45 -15.94
CA LYS A 129 10.81 -20.62 -16.46
C LYS A 129 9.58 -20.14 -17.23
N ASN A 130 9.28 -20.78 -18.37
CA ASN A 130 8.14 -20.45 -19.25
C ASN A 130 8.19 -19.07 -19.94
N MET A 131 9.35 -18.42 -20.02
CA MET A 131 9.53 -17.21 -20.83
C MET A 131 10.25 -17.52 -22.14
N HIS A 132 9.68 -17.13 -23.28
CA HIS A 132 10.39 -17.23 -24.57
C HIS A 132 11.64 -16.36 -24.60
N TYR A 133 12.74 -16.89 -25.17
CA TYR A 133 14.02 -16.17 -25.28
C TYR A 133 13.87 -14.81 -25.96
N ARG A 134 13.09 -14.69 -27.05
CA ARG A 134 12.86 -13.40 -27.72
C ARG A 134 12.29 -12.33 -26.77
N LYS A 135 11.34 -12.71 -25.91
CA LYS A 135 10.74 -11.80 -24.92
C LYS A 135 11.73 -11.48 -23.80
N PHE A 136 12.49 -12.47 -23.35
CA PHE A 136 13.54 -12.29 -22.36
C PHE A 136 14.60 -11.29 -22.85
N SER A 137 15.19 -11.51 -24.02
CA SER A 137 16.20 -10.61 -24.60
C SER A 137 15.66 -9.19 -24.83
N ALA A 138 14.39 -9.06 -25.22
CA ALA A 138 13.75 -7.76 -25.33
C ALA A 138 13.61 -7.04 -23.97
N LEU A 139 13.23 -7.77 -22.91
CA LEU A 139 13.14 -7.21 -21.56
C LEU A 139 14.49 -6.83 -20.98
N VAL A 140 15.54 -7.62 -21.23
CA VAL A 140 16.91 -7.32 -20.79
C VAL A 140 17.43 -6.04 -21.46
N ARG A 141 17.30 -5.92 -22.79
CA ARG A 141 17.69 -4.69 -23.52
C ARG A 141 16.94 -3.46 -23.03
N GLU A 142 15.64 -3.61 -22.77
CA GLU A 142 14.81 -2.54 -22.23
C GLU A 142 15.28 -2.15 -20.81
N LEU A 143 15.61 -3.14 -19.97
CA LEU A 143 16.12 -2.93 -18.62
C LEU A 143 17.45 -2.16 -18.63
N GLU A 144 18.44 -2.59 -19.42
CA GLU A 144 19.74 -1.93 -19.56
C GLU A 144 19.57 -0.45 -19.92
N LYS A 145 18.72 -0.16 -20.92
CA LYS A 145 18.40 1.21 -21.33
C LYS A 145 17.74 2.02 -20.20
N ARG A 146 16.79 1.43 -19.46
CA ARG A 146 16.13 2.12 -18.33
C ARG A 146 17.07 2.33 -17.15
N GLU A 147 18.03 1.43 -16.92
CA GLU A 147 19.03 1.58 -15.86
C GLU A 147 19.98 2.75 -16.15
N GLN A 148 20.39 2.93 -17.41
CA GLN A 148 21.14 4.12 -17.85
C GLN A 148 20.35 5.42 -17.63
N GLU A 149 19.09 5.47 -18.07
CA GLU A 149 18.22 6.64 -17.85
C GLU A 149 18.03 6.93 -16.36
N ARG A 150 17.87 5.89 -15.52
CA ARG A 150 17.77 6.03 -14.06
C ARG A 150 19.02 6.66 -13.47
N LEU A 151 20.21 6.19 -13.83
CA LEU A 151 21.49 6.73 -13.34
C LEU A 151 21.64 8.20 -13.74
N GLN A 152 21.35 8.54 -15.00
CA GLN A 152 21.41 9.92 -15.48
C GLN A 152 20.46 10.84 -14.70
N MET A 153 19.21 10.42 -14.50
CA MET A 153 18.23 11.18 -13.74
C MET A 153 18.61 11.32 -12.26
N PHE A 154 19.24 10.29 -11.67
CA PHE A 154 19.72 10.33 -10.30
C PHE A 154 20.88 11.32 -10.14
N ILE A 155 21.86 11.32 -11.05
CA ILE A 155 22.95 12.31 -11.08
C ILE A 155 22.40 13.74 -11.18
N VAL A 156 21.48 13.98 -12.11
CA VAL A 156 20.83 15.30 -12.27
C VAL A 156 20.11 15.72 -10.99
N TYR A 157 19.47 14.78 -10.29
CA TYR A 157 18.81 15.03 -9.02
C TYR A 157 19.80 15.38 -7.90
N LEU A 158 20.90 14.64 -7.75
CA LEU A 158 21.94 14.92 -6.76
C LEU A 158 22.59 16.29 -6.98
N ASN A 159 22.92 16.61 -8.23
CA ASN A 159 23.49 17.91 -8.59
C ASN A 159 22.56 19.08 -8.21
N ARG A 160 21.25 18.91 -8.39
CA ARG A 160 20.25 19.92 -7.98
C ARG A 160 20.14 20.09 -6.47
N MET A 161 20.49 19.07 -5.69
CA MET A 161 20.54 19.14 -4.22
C MET A 161 21.88 19.68 -3.70
N GLY A 162 22.83 20.01 -4.58
CA GLY A 162 24.15 20.52 -4.18
C GLY A 162 25.08 19.44 -3.60
N ILE A 163 24.73 18.17 -3.75
CA ILE A 163 25.58 17.04 -3.35
C ILE A 163 26.54 16.78 -4.52
N ARG A 164 27.84 17.01 -4.28
CA ARG A 164 28.93 16.75 -5.24
C ARG A 164 29.65 15.47 -4.88
#